data_AF-Q86DP6-F1
#
_entry.id   AF-Q86DP6-F1
#
_cell.length_a   1.000
_cell.length_b   1.000
_cell.length_c   1.000
_cell.angle_alpha   90.00
_cell.angle_beta   90.00
_cell.angle_gamma   90.00
#
_symmetry.space_group_name_H-M   'P 1'
#
loop_
_entity.id
_entity.type
_entity.pdbx_description
1 polymer ?
#
loop_
_entity_poly.entity_id
_entity_poly.type
_entity_poly.pdbx_seq_one_letter_code
_entity_poly.pdbx_strand_id
1 'polypeptide(L)'
;DLFNTNASIVANLADACAQYCPKSMLGIITNPVNSTVPIASEVFKKRGVYDPKRIFGITTLDIVRANTFIAEARGLDVSKVSVPVIGGHSGVTIIPLISQTTPPLSFPQEERERLSRRIQNAGTEVVEAKAGAGSATLSMAYAGARFTFSMLEALSGMEGKVECAFIRSDETEVKYFSTPLLLGPNGVEKNLGIGKLIEYEVQLIKEALPELEANIKKGEDFVKNMK
;
A
#
# COMPACT_ATOMS: atom_id res chain seq x y z
N ASP A 1 -3.73 -20.16 -8.64
CA ASP A 1 -2.87 -19.04 -8.21
C ASP A 1 -3.71 -17.76 -8.23
N LEU A 2 -3.77 -17.04 -7.10
CA LEU A 2 -4.58 -15.83 -6.92
C LEU A 2 -4.22 -14.76 -7.96
N PHE A 3 -2.95 -14.70 -8.37
CA PHE A 3 -2.47 -13.74 -9.36
C PHE A 3 -3.18 -13.90 -10.71
N ASN A 4 -3.22 -15.10 -11.30
CA ASN A 4 -3.73 -15.29 -12.66
C ASN A 4 -5.22 -14.91 -12.78
N THR A 5 -6.03 -15.26 -11.78
CA THR A 5 -7.45 -14.91 -11.76
C THR A 5 -7.63 -13.41 -11.60
N ASN A 6 -6.95 -12.79 -10.64
CA ASN A 6 -7.14 -11.38 -10.33
C ASN A 6 -6.49 -10.44 -11.34
N ALA A 7 -5.40 -10.86 -11.99
CA ALA A 7 -4.72 -10.08 -13.02
C ALA A 7 -5.65 -9.76 -14.19
N SER A 8 -6.37 -10.76 -14.71
CA SER A 8 -7.35 -10.56 -15.77
C SER A 8 -8.52 -9.68 -15.33
N ILE A 9 -9.02 -9.87 -14.11
CA ILE A 9 -10.11 -9.05 -13.56
C ILE A 9 -9.68 -7.57 -13.48
N VAL A 10 -8.50 -7.30 -12.91
CA VAL A 10 -7.98 -5.95 -12.76
C VAL A 10 -7.70 -5.32 -14.12
N ALA A 11 -7.11 -6.06 -15.06
CA ALA A 11 -6.86 -5.54 -16.40
C ALA A 11 -8.15 -5.12 -17.10
N ASN A 12 -9.20 -5.95 -17.04
CA ASN A 12 -10.48 -5.66 -17.67
C ASN A 12 -11.18 -4.45 -17.01
N LEU A 13 -11.18 -4.38 -15.68
CA LEU A 13 -11.80 -3.25 -14.96
C LEU A 13 -11.00 -1.95 -15.17
N ALA A 14 -9.68 -2.02 -15.14
CA ALA A 14 -8.82 -0.87 -15.44
C ALA A 14 -9.01 -0.38 -16.88
N ASP A 15 -9.20 -1.30 -17.84
CA ASP A 15 -9.46 -0.97 -19.23
C ASP A 15 -10.78 -0.22 -19.41
N ALA A 16 -11.83 -0.64 -18.69
CA ALA A 16 -13.09 0.07 -18.64
C ALA A 16 -12.93 1.47 -18.00
N CYS A 17 -12.23 1.57 -16.87
CA CYS A 17 -11.95 2.88 -16.24
C CYS A 17 -11.17 3.82 -17.17
N ALA A 18 -10.16 3.30 -17.87
CA ALA A 18 -9.37 4.07 -18.82
C ALA A 18 -10.21 4.60 -20.01
N GLN A 19 -11.23 3.85 -20.45
CA GLN A 19 -12.12 4.27 -21.53
C GLN A 19 -13.18 5.28 -21.06
N TYR A 20 -13.80 5.04 -19.91
CA TYR A 20 -15.02 5.75 -19.52
C TYR A 20 -14.82 6.81 -18.44
N CYS A 21 -13.79 6.69 -17.61
CA CYS A 21 -13.48 7.65 -16.54
C CYS A 21 -11.97 7.83 -16.32
N PRO A 22 -11.19 8.19 -17.37
CA PRO A 22 -9.71 8.23 -17.32
C PRO A 22 -9.12 9.19 -16.28
N LYS A 23 -9.91 10.16 -15.80
CA LYS A 23 -9.50 11.14 -14.79
C LYS A 23 -9.95 10.79 -13.37
N SER A 24 -10.62 9.65 -13.17
CA SER A 24 -11.03 9.17 -11.84
C SER A 24 -9.81 8.83 -10.97
N MET A 25 -9.99 8.82 -9.65
CA MET A 25 -9.00 8.29 -8.73
C MET A 25 -9.23 6.78 -8.58
N LEU A 26 -8.25 5.98 -8.99
CA LEU A 26 -8.33 4.52 -9.01
C LEU A 26 -7.69 3.92 -7.76
N GLY A 27 -8.51 3.49 -6.80
CA GLY A 27 -8.09 2.75 -5.62
C GLY A 27 -8.15 1.23 -5.83
N ILE A 28 -7.00 0.57 -5.88
CA ILE A 28 -6.85 -0.87 -6.14
C ILE A 28 -6.63 -1.61 -4.83
N ILE A 29 -7.62 -2.40 -4.42
CA ILE A 29 -7.55 -3.30 -3.25
C ILE A 29 -7.23 -4.74 -3.68
N THR A 30 -7.52 -5.09 -4.93
CA THR A 30 -7.40 -6.46 -5.43
C THR A 30 -5.99 -7.00 -5.30
N ASN A 31 -5.84 -8.10 -4.55
CA ASN A 31 -4.55 -8.76 -4.36
C ASN A 31 -4.07 -9.53 -5.61
N PRO A 32 -2.76 -9.68 -5.80
CA PRO A 32 -1.67 -9.07 -5.02
C PRO A 32 -1.43 -7.61 -5.47
N VAL A 33 -1.58 -6.64 -4.56
CA VAL A 33 -1.46 -5.20 -4.86
C VAL A 33 -0.14 -4.84 -5.54
N ASN A 34 0.96 -5.47 -5.10
CA ASN A 34 2.30 -5.28 -5.65
C ASN A 34 2.40 -5.57 -7.16
N SER A 35 1.46 -6.35 -7.73
CA SER A 35 1.40 -6.64 -9.17
C SER A 35 0.16 -6.06 -9.86
N THR A 36 -0.97 -5.93 -9.17
CA THR A 36 -2.21 -5.40 -9.78
C THR A 36 -2.16 -3.90 -10.05
N VAL A 37 -1.41 -3.12 -9.25
CA VAL A 37 -1.15 -1.71 -9.54
C VAL A 37 -0.30 -1.52 -10.82
N PRO A 38 0.81 -2.25 -11.01
CA PRO A 38 1.52 -2.29 -12.29
C PRO A 38 0.62 -2.68 -13.47
N ILE A 39 -0.26 -3.69 -13.31
CA ILE A 39 -1.21 -4.10 -14.35
C ILE A 39 -2.10 -2.92 -14.76
N ALA A 40 -2.79 -2.28 -13.80
CA ALA A 40 -3.66 -1.15 -14.09
C ALA A 40 -2.90 0.00 -14.75
N SER A 41 -1.68 0.27 -14.29
CA SER A 41 -0.81 1.31 -14.85
C SER A 41 -0.43 1.03 -16.30
N GLU A 42 -0.03 -0.20 -16.63
CA GLU A 42 0.27 -0.58 -18.02
C GLU A 42 -0.96 -0.57 -18.93
N VAL A 43 -2.14 -0.93 -18.42
CA VAL A 43 -3.41 -0.82 -19.17
C VAL A 43 -3.73 0.64 -19.50
N PHE A 44 -3.61 1.54 -18.51
CA PHE A 44 -3.80 2.98 -18.73
C PHE A 44 -2.76 3.55 -19.71
N LYS A 45 -1.50 3.06 -19.68
CA LYS A 45 -0.46 3.44 -20.65
C LYS A 45 -0.81 2.99 -22.06
N LYS A 46 -1.25 1.73 -22.24
CA LYS A 46 -1.72 1.20 -23.54
C LYS A 46 -2.87 2.04 -24.12
N ARG A 47 -3.73 2.59 -23.26
CA ARG A 47 -4.85 3.47 -23.65
C ARG A 47 -4.44 4.94 -23.85
N GLY A 48 -3.20 5.32 -23.55
CA GLY A 48 -2.71 6.70 -23.72
C GLY A 48 -3.27 7.70 -22.71
N VAL A 49 -3.81 7.22 -21.57
CA VAL A 49 -4.47 8.06 -20.55
C VAL A 49 -3.85 7.94 -19.16
N TYR A 50 -2.63 7.40 -19.09
CA TYR A 50 -1.94 7.18 -17.82
C TYR A 50 -1.58 8.48 -17.11
N ASP A 51 -2.07 8.62 -15.87
CA ASP A 51 -1.67 9.64 -14.91
C ASP A 51 -1.21 8.95 -13.61
N PRO A 52 0.10 8.94 -13.29
CA PRO A 52 0.62 8.29 -12.10
C PRO A 52 0.10 8.89 -10.78
N LYS A 53 -0.46 10.10 -10.81
CA LYS A 53 -1.01 10.76 -9.63
C LYS A 53 -2.38 10.23 -9.21
N ARG A 54 -3.00 9.36 -10.01
CA ARG A 54 -4.40 8.93 -9.84
C ARG A 54 -4.59 7.42 -9.64
N ILE A 55 -3.51 6.64 -9.61
CA ILE A 55 -3.57 5.18 -9.43
C ILE A 55 -2.92 4.83 -8.09
N PHE A 56 -3.69 4.22 -7.20
CA PHE A 56 -3.30 3.95 -5.82
C PHE A 56 -3.53 2.48 -5.49
N GLY A 57 -2.48 1.78 -5.04
CA GLY A 57 -2.63 0.52 -4.31
C GLY A 57 -2.97 0.80 -2.86
N ILE A 58 -4.12 0.31 -2.40
CA ILE A 58 -4.61 0.57 -1.04
C ILE A 58 -3.84 -0.30 -0.05
N THR A 59 -2.86 0.30 0.64
CA THR A 59 -2.05 -0.34 1.69
C THR A 59 -2.47 0.06 3.10
N THR A 60 -3.57 0.83 3.22
CA THR A 60 -4.06 1.41 4.48
C THR A 60 -4.34 0.37 5.57
N LEU A 61 -4.64 -0.87 5.21
CA LEU A 61 -4.85 -1.93 6.20
C LEU A 61 -3.57 -2.23 7.00
N ASP A 62 -2.39 -2.06 6.41
CA ASP A 62 -1.12 -2.28 7.10
C ASP A 62 -0.87 -1.16 8.11
N ILE A 63 -1.20 0.09 7.76
CA ILE A 63 -1.19 1.24 8.69
C ILE A 63 -2.15 0.98 9.86
N VAL A 64 -3.37 0.53 9.57
CA VAL A 64 -4.37 0.23 10.60
C VAL A 64 -3.86 -0.85 11.56
N ARG A 65 -3.25 -1.91 11.03
CA ARG A 65 -2.63 -2.97 11.85
C ARG A 65 -1.45 -2.47 12.67
N ALA A 66 -0.55 -1.72 12.05
CA ALA A 66 0.61 -1.14 12.72
C ALA A 66 0.17 -0.24 13.88
N ASN A 67 -0.77 0.67 13.66
CA ASN A 67 -1.32 1.53 14.71
C ASN A 67 -1.91 0.71 15.86
N THR A 68 -2.73 -0.30 15.56
CA THR A 68 -3.33 -1.18 16.57
C THR A 68 -2.27 -1.92 17.39
N PHE A 69 -1.31 -2.58 16.75
CA PHE A 69 -0.32 -3.38 17.47
C PHE A 69 0.66 -2.54 18.28
N ILE A 70 1.04 -1.35 17.76
CA ILE A 70 1.88 -0.41 18.50
C ILE A 70 1.12 0.19 19.69
N ALA A 71 -0.16 0.53 19.52
CA ALA A 71 -1.01 1.02 20.60
C ALA A 71 -1.19 -0.04 21.71
N GLU A 72 -1.49 -1.29 21.34
CA GLU A 72 -1.57 -2.43 22.26
C GLU A 72 -0.27 -2.62 23.05
N ALA A 73 0.88 -2.63 22.37
CA ALA A 73 2.18 -2.86 22.99
C ALA A 73 2.63 -1.77 23.97
N ARG A 74 1.97 -0.59 23.94
CA ARG A 74 2.31 0.55 24.79
C ARG A 74 1.14 1.05 25.65
N GLY A 75 -0.01 0.38 25.62
CA GLY A 75 -1.20 0.78 26.36
C GLY A 75 -1.71 2.17 25.95
N LEU A 76 -1.59 2.51 24.66
CA LEU A 76 -2.01 3.80 24.12
C LEU A 76 -3.40 3.71 23.50
N ASP A 77 -4.04 4.87 23.38
CA ASP A 77 -5.23 5.04 22.56
C ASP A 77 -4.84 4.97 21.07
N VAL A 78 -5.38 3.98 20.34
CA VAL A 78 -5.08 3.75 18.92
C VAL A 78 -5.42 4.95 18.04
N SER A 79 -6.39 5.79 18.44
CA SER A 79 -6.74 7.01 17.70
C SER A 79 -5.65 8.08 17.72
N LYS A 80 -4.67 7.95 18.63
CA LYS A 80 -3.53 8.86 18.80
C LYS A 80 -2.22 8.28 18.26
N VAL A 81 -2.24 7.07 17.73
CA VAL A 81 -1.06 6.38 17.19
C VAL A 81 -1.08 6.45 15.67
N SER A 82 0.06 6.84 15.08
CA SER A 82 0.29 6.83 13.64
C SER A 82 1.69 6.29 13.34
N VAL A 83 1.74 5.16 12.64
CA VAL A 83 2.95 4.49 12.19
C VAL A 83 2.96 4.50 10.67
N PRO A 84 3.93 5.16 10.00
CA PRO A 84 4.09 5.02 8.56
C PRO A 84 4.46 3.58 8.18
N VAL A 85 3.85 3.06 7.13
CA VAL A 85 4.17 1.75 6.57
C VAL A 85 4.45 1.93 5.08
N ILE A 86 5.68 1.58 4.68
CA ILE A 86 6.21 1.79 3.33
C ILE A 86 6.48 0.43 2.65
N GLY A 87 6.94 0.46 1.40
CA GLY A 87 7.27 -0.74 0.64
C GLY A 87 6.14 -1.24 -0.24
N GLY A 88 5.55 -2.39 0.09
CA GLY A 88 4.44 -3.03 -0.61
C GLY A 88 3.36 -3.54 0.35
N HIS A 89 2.58 -4.52 -0.11
CA HIS A 89 1.43 -5.09 0.60
C HIS A 89 1.48 -6.63 0.71
N SER A 90 2.68 -7.22 0.77
CA SER A 90 2.84 -8.67 0.87
C SER A 90 4.07 -9.04 1.69
N GLY A 91 3.89 -9.79 2.78
CA GLY A 91 4.98 -10.36 3.56
C GLY A 91 6.07 -9.35 3.91
N VAL A 92 7.31 -9.66 3.56
CA VAL A 92 8.50 -8.82 3.85
C VAL A 92 8.46 -7.46 3.17
N THR A 93 7.65 -7.29 2.12
CA THR A 93 7.50 -5.98 1.47
C THR A 93 6.75 -4.96 2.33
N ILE A 94 6.05 -5.38 3.38
CA ILE A 94 5.38 -4.48 4.34
C ILE A 94 6.43 -4.00 5.35
N ILE A 95 6.76 -2.71 5.33
CA ILE A 95 7.86 -2.13 6.13
C ILE A 95 7.30 -1.07 7.09
N PRO A 96 7.00 -1.43 8.35
CA PRO A 96 6.56 -0.47 9.35
C PRO A 96 7.74 0.36 9.86
N LEU A 97 7.68 1.67 9.66
CA LEU A 97 8.67 2.63 10.16
C LEU A 97 8.36 2.99 11.62
N ILE A 98 8.56 2.02 12.52
CA ILE A 98 8.29 2.20 13.95
C ILE A 98 9.12 3.36 14.52
N SER A 99 10.31 3.63 13.97
CA SER A 99 11.13 4.78 14.37
C SER A 99 10.48 6.14 14.11
N GLN A 100 9.49 6.19 13.20
CA GLN A 100 8.75 7.39 12.80
C GLN A 100 7.33 7.44 13.41
N THR A 101 7.05 6.63 14.44
CA THR A 101 5.74 6.62 15.09
C THR A 101 5.44 7.99 15.71
N THR A 102 4.18 8.41 15.61
CA THR A 102 3.61 9.52 16.39
C THR A 102 2.57 8.97 17.38
N PRO A 103 2.66 9.28 18.68
CA PRO A 103 3.76 9.99 19.34
C PRO A 103 5.09 9.23 19.22
N PRO A 104 6.25 9.89 19.38
CA PRO A 104 7.55 9.22 19.36
C PRO A 104 7.62 8.13 20.43
N LEU A 105 7.99 6.91 20.01
CA LEU A 105 8.10 5.75 20.89
C LEU A 105 9.45 5.06 20.71
N SER A 106 10.03 4.61 21.82
CA SER A 106 11.22 3.78 21.81
C SER A 106 10.86 2.31 22.04
N PHE A 107 11.48 1.43 21.26
CA PHE A 107 11.34 -0.01 21.35
C PHE A 107 12.75 -0.64 21.41
N PRO A 108 13.00 -1.56 22.33
CA PRO A 108 14.14 -2.46 22.23
C PRO A 108 14.13 -3.19 20.88
N GLN A 109 15.31 -3.53 20.37
CA GLN A 109 15.45 -4.11 19.02
C GLN A 109 14.63 -5.40 18.86
N GLU A 110 14.67 -6.31 19.84
CA GLU A 110 13.90 -7.55 19.82
C GLU A 110 12.38 -7.29 19.73
N GLU A 111 11.87 -6.30 20.47
CA GLU A 111 10.45 -5.96 20.47
C GLU A 111 10.04 -5.33 19.13
N ARG A 112 10.87 -4.44 18.59
CA ARG A 112 10.68 -3.81 17.26
C ARG A 112 10.58 -4.87 16.17
N GLU A 113 11.48 -5.84 16.19
CA GLU A 113 11.48 -6.94 15.23
C GLU A 113 10.25 -7.83 15.35
N ARG A 114 9.86 -8.18 16.58
CA ARG A 114 8.64 -8.96 16.84
C ARG A 114 7.40 -8.24 16.31
N LEU A 115 7.27 -6.94 16.58
CA LEU A 115 6.16 -6.13 16.09
C LEU A 115 6.16 -6.02 14.57
N SER A 116 7.34 -5.81 13.96
CA SER A 116 7.47 -5.74 12.50
C SER A 116 7.03 -7.04 11.83
N ARG A 117 7.47 -8.19 12.35
CA ARG A 117 7.05 -9.53 11.87
C ARG A 117 5.54 -9.76 12.03
N ARG A 118 4.95 -9.33 13.16
CA ARG A 118 3.49 -9.44 13.37
C ARG A 118 2.72 -8.59 12.36
N ILE A 119 3.18 -7.37 12.08
CA ILE A 119 2.56 -6.48 11.08
C ILE A 119 2.61 -7.12 9.69
N GLN A 120 3.77 -7.65 9.28
CA GLN A 120 3.95 -8.34 8.00
C GLN A 120 3.05 -9.58 7.84
N ASN A 121 2.83 -10.33 8.92
CA ASN A 121 2.09 -11.60 8.88
C ASN A 121 0.61 -11.48 9.29
N ALA A 122 0.13 -10.30 9.67
CA ALA A 122 -1.24 -10.09 10.13
C ALA A 122 -2.32 -10.44 9.08
N GLY A 123 -1.96 -10.47 7.79
CA GLY A 123 -2.81 -11.03 6.74
C GLY A 123 -3.03 -12.53 6.93
N THR A 124 -1.94 -13.26 7.11
CA THR A 124 -1.90 -14.70 7.30
C THR A 124 -2.59 -15.10 8.62
N GLU A 125 -2.32 -14.38 9.71
CA GLU A 125 -2.97 -14.64 11.01
C GLU A 125 -4.51 -14.63 10.91
N VAL A 126 -5.09 -13.73 10.10
CA VAL A 126 -6.55 -13.67 9.89
C VAL A 126 -7.05 -14.84 9.05
N VAL A 127 -6.30 -15.27 8.03
CA VAL A 127 -6.67 -16.42 7.20
C VAL A 127 -6.66 -17.70 8.02
N GLU A 128 -5.64 -17.87 8.87
CA GLU A 128 -5.51 -18.99 9.79
C GLU A 128 -6.63 -18.99 10.84
N ALA A 129 -6.91 -17.83 11.46
CA ALA A 129 -8.02 -17.69 12.40
C ALA A 129 -9.40 -17.97 11.79
N LYS A 130 -9.55 -17.74 10.47
CA LYS A 130 -10.74 -18.10 9.70
C LYS A 130 -10.71 -19.52 9.14
N ALA A 131 -9.73 -20.34 9.52
CA ALA A 131 -9.56 -21.72 9.04
C ALA A 131 -9.58 -21.82 7.50
N GLY A 132 -9.01 -20.82 6.80
CA GLY A 132 -8.98 -20.77 5.34
C GLY A 132 -10.28 -20.35 4.67
N ALA A 133 -11.35 -20.01 5.42
CA ALA A 133 -12.65 -19.58 4.89
C ALA A 133 -12.65 -18.13 4.32
N GLY A 134 -11.48 -17.62 3.93
CA GLY A 134 -11.26 -16.27 3.42
C GLY A 134 -10.28 -15.46 4.26
N SER A 135 -10.05 -14.21 3.85
CA SER A 135 -9.10 -13.28 4.47
C SER A 135 -9.82 -12.13 5.20
N ALA A 136 -9.08 -11.08 5.56
CA ALA A 136 -9.61 -9.88 6.19
C ALA A 136 -10.67 -9.20 5.29
N THR A 137 -11.91 -9.09 5.79
CA THR A 137 -13.02 -8.45 5.07
C THR A 137 -13.44 -7.16 5.76
N LEU A 138 -13.87 -7.24 7.03
CA LEU A 138 -14.37 -6.08 7.79
C LEU A 138 -13.28 -5.02 8.02
N SER A 139 -12.09 -5.42 8.45
CA SER A 139 -10.96 -4.50 8.64
C SER A 139 -10.46 -3.92 7.32
N MET A 140 -10.53 -4.68 6.23
CA MET A 140 -10.22 -4.16 4.89
C MET A 140 -11.28 -3.16 4.42
N ALA A 141 -12.57 -3.38 4.69
CA ALA A 141 -13.62 -2.42 4.39
C ALA A 141 -13.43 -1.11 5.15
N TYR A 142 -13.08 -1.18 6.44
CA TYR A 142 -12.70 -0.01 7.23
C TYR A 142 -11.50 0.74 6.63
N ALA A 143 -10.42 0.02 6.31
CA ALA A 143 -9.21 0.61 5.76
C ALA A 143 -9.44 1.24 4.37
N GLY A 144 -10.20 0.57 3.51
CA GLY A 144 -10.60 1.10 2.20
C GLY A 144 -11.45 2.36 2.34
N ALA A 145 -12.47 2.33 3.21
CA ALA A 145 -13.31 3.50 3.47
C ALA A 145 -12.50 4.68 4.02
N ARG A 146 -11.57 4.45 4.95
CA ARG A 146 -10.67 5.50 5.47
C ARG A 146 -9.89 6.18 4.35
N PHE A 147 -9.22 5.41 3.49
CA PHE A 147 -8.46 5.97 2.38
C PHE A 147 -9.34 6.75 1.41
N THR A 148 -10.51 6.20 1.08
CA THR A 148 -11.50 6.87 0.23
C THR A 148 -11.96 8.19 0.84
N PHE A 149 -12.23 8.26 2.14
CA PHE A 149 -12.61 9.51 2.79
C PHE A 149 -11.48 10.54 2.77
N SER A 150 -10.25 10.15 3.11
CA SER A 150 -9.08 11.04 3.02
C SER A 150 -8.91 11.61 1.60
N MET A 151 -9.13 10.78 0.58
CA MET A 151 -9.10 11.19 -0.82
C MET A 151 -10.26 12.13 -1.19
N LEU A 152 -11.49 11.84 -0.74
CA LEU A 152 -12.65 12.72 -1.00
C LEU A 152 -12.48 14.08 -0.33
N GLU A 153 -11.95 14.13 0.89
CA GLU A 153 -11.63 15.39 1.56
C GLU A 153 -10.56 16.17 0.79
N ALA A 154 -9.49 15.50 0.34
CA ALA A 154 -8.46 16.11 -0.50
C ALA A 154 -9.02 16.63 -1.84
N LEU A 155 -9.92 15.88 -2.48
CA LEU A 155 -10.63 16.27 -3.69
C LEU A 155 -11.51 17.51 -3.49
N SER A 156 -12.06 17.67 -2.29
CA SER A 156 -12.87 18.84 -1.91
C SER A 156 -12.03 20.11 -1.64
N GLY A 157 -10.70 20.01 -1.70
CA GLY A 157 -9.77 21.10 -1.42
C GLY A 157 -9.33 21.18 0.03
N MET A 158 -9.65 20.18 0.86
CA MET A 158 -9.12 20.12 2.22
C MET A 158 -7.62 19.81 2.18
N GLU A 159 -6.83 20.72 2.74
CA GLU A 159 -5.37 20.58 2.79
C GLU A 159 -4.91 19.58 3.86
N GLY A 160 -3.64 19.14 3.74
CA GLY A 160 -2.97 18.36 4.78
C GLY A 160 -3.38 16.89 4.87
N LYS A 161 -4.06 16.35 3.85
CA LYS A 161 -4.44 14.93 3.81
C LYS A 161 -3.25 14.07 3.43
N VAL A 162 -2.74 13.29 4.38
CA VAL A 162 -1.60 12.40 4.18
C VAL A 162 -2.03 10.95 4.39
N GLU A 163 -1.78 10.10 3.41
CA GLU A 163 -2.01 8.66 3.48
C GLU A 163 -0.84 7.90 2.84
N CYS A 164 -0.58 6.68 3.27
CA CYS A 164 0.34 5.78 2.56
C CYS A 164 -0.42 5.01 1.47
N ALA A 165 0.17 4.91 0.28
CA ALA A 165 -0.35 4.07 -0.80
C ALA A 165 0.77 3.61 -1.74
N PHE A 166 0.60 2.43 -2.33
CA PHE A 166 1.52 1.88 -3.33
C PHE A 166 1.28 2.53 -4.69
N ILE A 167 2.21 3.37 -5.14
CA ILE A 167 2.08 4.16 -6.38
C ILE A 167 3.31 4.01 -7.27
N ARG A 168 3.27 4.54 -8.50
CA ARG A 168 4.48 4.80 -9.28
C ARG A 168 5.37 5.76 -8.48
N SER A 169 6.58 5.34 -8.16
CA SER A 169 7.49 6.06 -7.26
C SER A 169 8.93 6.00 -7.74
N ASP A 170 9.69 7.06 -7.50
CA ASP A 170 11.13 7.16 -7.79
C ASP A 170 11.96 7.20 -6.49
N GLU A 171 11.36 6.90 -5.33
CA GLU A 171 12.03 6.88 -4.02
C GLU A 171 13.04 5.73 -3.86
N THR A 172 12.98 4.74 -4.74
CA THR A 172 13.82 3.55 -4.79
C THR A 172 14.12 3.17 -6.23
N GLU A 173 14.98 2.18 -6.45
CA GLU A 173 15.28 1.61 -7.77
C GLU A 173 14.08 0.91 -8.42
N VAL A 174 13.11 0.41 -7.63
CA VAL A 174 11.89 -0.20 -8.16
C VAL A 174 10.87 0.86 -8.56
N LYS A 175 10.12 0.60 -9.64
CA LYS A 175 9.22 1.59 -10.25
C LYS A 175 7.99 1.93 -9.39
N TYR A 176 7.59 1.06 -8.48
CA TYR A 176 6.42 1.24 -7.62
C TYR A 176 6.79 0.98 -6.17
N PHE A 177 6.35 1.86 -5.28
CA PHE A 177 6.69 1.79 -3.87
C PHE A 177 5.67 2.57 -3.04
N SER A 178 5.31 2.05 -1.86
CA SER A 178 4.42 2.70 -0.90
C SER A 178 5.22 3.67 -0.04
N THR A 179 4.75 4.91 0.05
CA THR A 179 5.30 5.99 0.87
C THR A 179 4.16 6.88 1.35
N PRO A 180 4.35 7.74 2.37
CA PRO A 180 3.37 8.76 2.72
C PRO A 180 3.21 9.77 1.59
N LEU A 181 1.96 10.05 1.20
CA LEU A 181 1.60 10.91 0.10
C LEU A 181 0.71 12.04 0.61
N LEU A 182 1.07 13.29 0.29
CA LEU A 182 0.13 14.40 0.38
C LEU A 182 -0.85 14.31 -0.79
N LEU A 183 -2.13 14.18 -0.47
CA LEU A 183 -3.25 14.14 -1.41
C LEU A 183 -3.83 15.53 -1.60
N GLY A 184 -4.38 15.78 -2.78
CA GLY A 184 -5.13 17.00 -3.08
C GLY A 184 -6.08 16.87 -4.26
N PRO A 185 -6.57 18.00 -4.82
CA PRO A 185 -7.64 18.02 -5.83
C PRO A 185 -7.33 17.23 -7.12
N ASN A 186 -6.04 16.99 -7.39
CA ASN A 186 -5.56 16.30 -8.57
C ASN A 186 -4.84 14.97 -8.27
N GLY A 187 -5.11 14.38 -7.10
CA GLY A 187 -4.54 13.10 -6.69
C GLY A 187 -3.31 13.31 -5.81
N VAL A 188 -2.20 12.65 -6.12
CA VAL A 188 -0.93 12.87 -5.41
C VAL A 188 -0.40 14.27 -5.71
N GLU A 189 -0.38 15.14 -4.69
CA GLU A 189 0.28 16.45 -4.76
C GLU A 189 1.77 16.33 -4.53
N LYS A 190 2.17 15.54 -3.52
CA LYS A 190 3.57 15.36 -3.15
C LYS A 190 3.79 13.96 -2.57
N ASN A 191 4.81 13.26 -3.08
CA ASN A 191 5.38 12.13 -2.38
C ASN A 191 6.28 12.66 -1.26
N LEU A 192 5.99 12.30 0.00
CA LEU A 192 6.77 12.73 1.16
C LEU A 192 8.02 11.87 1.40
N GLY A 193 8.14 10.78 0.64
CA GLY A 193 9.30 9.91 0.61
C GLY A 193 9.46 9.04 1.86
N ILE A 194 10.61 8.39 1.94
CA ILE A 194 10.91 7.39 2.98
C ILE A 194 11.24 8.05 4.33
N GLY A 195 11.77 9.27 4.31
CA GLY A 195 12.18 9.98 5.52
C GLY A 195 13.45 9.41 6.17
N LYS A 196 13.65 9.70 7.45
CA LYS A 196 14.83 9.25 8.21
C LYS A 196 14.64 7.81 8.68
N LEU A 197 15.61 6.96 8.38
CA LEU A 197 15.60 5.54 8.77
C LEU A 197 16.63 5.24 9.85
N ILE A 198 16.36 4.18 10.61
CA ILE A 198 17.38 3.47 11.39
C ILE A 198 17.93 2.28 10.59
N GLU A 199 19.07 1.72 11.02
CA GLU A 199 19.74 0.61 10.35
C GLU A 199 18.83 -0.60 10.11
N TYR A 200 18.00 -0.96 11.09
CA TYR A 200 17.04 -2.06 10.95
C TYR A 200 16.03 -1.82 9.82
N GLU A 201 15.49 -0.60 9.69
CA GLU A 201 14.51 -0.27 8.65
C GLU A 201 15.17 -0.20 7.26
N VAL A 202 16.43 0.24 7.18
CA VAL A 202 17.24 0.15 5.95
C VAL A 202 17.39 -1.30 5.50
N GLN A 203 17.62 -2.22 6.44
CA GLN A 203 17.74 -3.64 6.13
C GLN A 203 16.41 -4.23 5.62
N LEU A 204 15.27 -3.85 6.23
CA LEU A 204 13.95 -4.26 5.74
C LEU A 204 13.69 -3.81 4.30
N ILE A 205 14.08 -2.59 3.94
CA ILE A 205 13.97 -2.10 2.55
C ILE A 205 14.80 -2.97 1.60
N LYS A 206 16.08 -3.23 1.94
CA LYS A 206 16.96 -4.08 1.12
C LYS A 206 16.38 -5.48 0.88
N GLU A 207 15.75 -6.06 1.90
CA GLU A 207 15.13 -7.38 1.81
C GLU A 207 13.84 -7.37 0.98
N ALA A 208 13.07 -6.28 1.01
CA ALA A 208 11.82 -6.14 0.28
C ALA A 208 12.02 -5.90 -1.23
N LEU A 209 13.09 -5.20 -1.62
CA LEU A 209 13.28 -4.72 -3.00
C LEU A 209 13.30 -5.83 -4.06
N PRO A 210 14.01 -6.97 -3.88
CA PRO A 210 13.98 -8.06 -4.86
C PRO A 210 12.58 -8.66 -5.06
N GLU A 211 11.79 -8.81 -3.99
CA GLU A 211 10.42 -9.34 -4.09
C GLU A 211 9.49 -8.33 -4.78
N LEU A 212 9.62 -7.04 -4.45
CA LEU A 212 8.89 -5.98 -5.13
C LEU A 212 9.21 -5.93 -6.62
N GLU A 213 10.49 -5.99 -7.00
CA GLU A 213 10.89 -5.99 -8.40
C GLU A 213 10.28 -7.18 -9.17
N ALA A 214 10.33 -8.38 -8.58
CA ALA A 214 9.71 -9.56 -9.16
C ALA A 214 8.19 -9.42 -9.30
N ASN A 215 7.50 -8.90 -8.27
CA ASN A 215 6.06 -8.66 -8.29
C ASN A 215 5.66 -7.62 -9.35
N ILE A 216 6.42 -6.52 -9.44
CA ILE A 216 6.19 -5.44 -10.41
C ILE A 216 6.37 -5.99 -11.82
N LYS A 217 7.49 -6.67 -12.07
CA LYS A 217 7.79 -7.27 -13.37
C LYS A 217 6.71 -8.26 -13.79
N LYS A 218 6.23 -9.11 -12.86
CA LYS A 218 5.13 -10.06 -13.12
C LYS A 218 3.85 -9.36 -13.59
N GLY A 219 3.51 -8.22 -12.98
CA GLY A 219 2.37 -7.41 -13.39
C GLY A 219 2.56 -6.73 -14.75
N GLU A 220 3.73 -6.12 -15.00
CA GLU A 220 4.05 -5.49 -16.28
C GLU A 220 4.07 -6.51 -17.44
N ASP A 221 4.70 -7.67 -17.24
CA ASP A 221 4.79 -8.73 -18.23
C ASP A 221 3.43 -9.32 -18.58
N PHE A 222 2.52 -9.43 -17.59
CA PHE A 222 1.15 -9.89 -17.84
C PHE A 222 0.48 -9.03 -18.91
N VAL A 223 0.49 -7.70 -18.75
CA VAL A 223 -0.15 -6.78 -19.70
C VAL A 223 0.57 -6.76 -21.04
N LYS A 224 1.91 -6.83 -21.06
CA LYS A 224 2.68 -6.91 -22.33
C LYS A 224 2.29 -8.14 -23.15
N ASN A 225 1.99 -9.26 -22.48
CA ASN A 225 1.62 -10.52 -23.12
C ASN A 225 0.11 -10.70 -23.35
N MET A 226 -0.73 -9.78 -22.87
CA MET A 226 -2.16 -9.75 -23.23
C MET A 226 -2.30 -9.40 -24.71
N LYS A 227 -2.88 -10.33 -25.47
CA LYS A 227 -3.26 -10.17 -26.88
C LYS A 227 -4.43 -9.21 -27.04
#